data_AF-A0A7X5N4Z3-F1
#
_entry.id   AF-A0A7X5N4Z3-F1
#
_cell.length_a   1.000
_cell.length_b   1.000
_cell.length_c   1.000
_cell.angle_alpha   90.00
_cell.angle_beta   90.00
_cell.angle_gamma   90.00
#
_symmetry.space_group_name_H-M   'P 1'
#
loop_
_entity.id
_entity.type
_entity.pdbx_description
1 polymer ?
#
loop_
_entity_poly.entity_id
_entity_poly.type
_entity_poly.pdbx_seq_one_letter_code
_entity_poly.pdbx_strand_id
1 'polypeptide(L)'
;PAHAQRLRLALLGLDQQRADLPTGQLSGGQRLKAALACALYRAQPAQLLLLDEPTNHLDLAAVEAIEALLRSYQGALIVASHDAAFLQRLGLQQRLETAQP
;
A
#
# COMPACT_ATOMS: atom_id res chain seq x y z
N PRO A 1 -15.16 7.09 -13.50
CA PRO A 1 -16.38 6.23 -13.53
C PRO A 1 -16.17 4.98 -12.66
N ALA A 2 -17.23 4.43 -12.03
CA ALA A 2 -17.14 3.33 -11.07
C ALA A 2 -16.44 2.07 -11.63
N HIS A 3 -16.57 1.83 -12.93
CA HIS A 3 -15.91 0.71 -13.62
C HIS A 3 -14.37 0.85 -13.62
N ALA A 4 -13.85 2.07 -13.79
CA ALA A 4 -12.41 2.32 -13.73
C ALA A 4 -11.86 2.10 -12.31
N GLN A 5 -12.60 2.48 -11.27
CA GLN A 5 -12.22 2.24 -9.88
C GLN A 5 -12.17 0.73 -9.56
N ARG A 6 -13.14 -0.06 -10.03
CA ARG A 6 -13.11 -1.53 -9.88
C ARG A 6 -11.91 -2.16 -10.59
N LEU A 7 -11.58 -1.70 -11.80
CA LEU A 7 -10.40 -2.18 -12.52
C LEU A 7 -9.10 -1.89 -11.74
N ARG A 8 -9.00 -0.71 -11.13
CA ARG A 8 -7.85 -0.28 -10.32
C ARG A 8 -7.71 -1.04 -9.01
N LEU A 9 -8.83 -1.44 -8.40
CA LEU A 9 -8.84 -2.31 -7.22
C LEU A 9 -8.46 -3.76 -7.62
N ALA A 10 -8.95 -4.24 -8.76
CA ALA A 10 -8.57 -5.54 -9.31
C ALA A 10 -7.07 -5.63 -9.64
N LEU A 11 -6.46 -4.56 -10.15
CA LEU A 11 -5.00 -4.46 -10.36
C LEU A 11 -4.20 -4.60 -9.05
N LEU A 12 -4.84 -4.36 -7.90
CA LEU A 12 -4.24 -4.51 -6.57
C LEU A 12 -4.64 -5.83 -5.89
N GLY A 13 -5.36 -6.71 -6.60
CA GLY A 13 -5.81 -8.00 -6.10
C GLY A 13 -7.00 -7.91 -5.14
N LEU A 14 -7.81 -6.86 -5.22
CA LEU A 14 -9.15 -6.81 -4.60
C LEU A 14 -10.16 -7.33 -5.62
N ASP A 15 -10.78 -8.48 -5.31
CA ASP A 15 -11.82 -9.03 -6.15
C ASP A 15 -13.01 -8.07 -6.31
N GLN A 16 -13.76 -8.26 -7.39
CA GLN A 16 -14.87 -7.37 -7.75
C GLN A 16 -16.02 -7.40 -6.73
N GLN A 17 -16.18 -8.49 -5.97
CA GLN A 17 -17.23 -8.63 -4.96
C GLN A 17 -16.87 -7.91 -3.66
N ARG A 18 -15.57 -7.76 -3.35
CA ARG A 18 -15.05 -7.05 -2.18
C ARG A 18 -14.97 -5.55 -2.38
N ALA A 19 -14.90 -5.07 -3.62
CA ALA A 19 -14.87 -3.63 -3.93
C ALA A 19 -16.11 -2.87 -3.43
N ASP A 20 -17.25 -3.56 -3.27
CA ASP A 20 -18.51 -2.98 -2.80
C ASP A 20 -18.76 -3.24 -1.29
N LEU A 21 -17.86 -3.96 -0.60
CA LEU A 21 -18.00 -4.23 0.83
C LEU A 21 -17.63 -2.99 1.67
N PRO A 22 -18.28 -2.79 2.83
CA PRO A 22 -17.82 -1.82 3.81
C PRO A 22 -16.36 -2.10 4.19
N THR A 23 -15.54 -1.05 4.33
CA THR A 23 -14.10 -1.17 4.66
C THR A 23 -13.84 -1.96 5.95
N GLY A 24 -14.79 -1.96 6.89
CA GLY A 24 -14.75 -2.76 8.11
C GLY A 24 -14.81 -4.29 7.90
N GLN A 25 -15.26 -4.76 6.73
CA GLN A 25 -15.30 -6.18 6.37
C GLN A 25 -14.09 -6.64 5.54
N LEU A 26 -13.21 -5.71 5.15
CA LEU A 26 -11.98 -6.03 4.44
C LEU A 26 -10.90 -6.50 5.44
N SER A 27 -9.99 -7.38 5.00
CA SER A 27 -8.77 -7.66 5.78
C SER A 27 -7.85 -6.43 5.86
N GLY A 28 -6.84 -6.45 6.74
CA GLY A 28 -5.86 -5.36 6.84
C GLY A 28 -5.20 -5.03 5.50
N GLY A 29 -4.75 -6.06 4.77
CA GLY A 29 -4.19 -5.91 3.43
C GLY A 29 -5.15 -5.41 2.38
N GLN A 30 -6.41 -5.81 2.47
CA GLN A 30 -7.44 -5.34 1.55
C GLN A 30 -7.76 -3.86 1.78
N ARG A 31 -7.80 -3.41 3.04
CA ARG A 31 -7.95 -1.97 3.35
C ARG A 31 -6.78 -1.15 2.83
N LEU A 32 -5.56 -1.63 3.02
CA LEU A 32 -4.36 -0.92 2.55
C LEU A 32 -4.29 -0.86 1.03
N LYS A 33 -4.57 -1.96 0.34
CA LYS A 33 -4.72 -2.00 -1.13
C LYS A 33 -5.78 -1.01 -1.61
N ALA A 34 -6.94 -0.95 -0.97
CA ALA A 34 -8.00 0.00 -1.33
C ALA A 34 -7.55 1.46 -1.12
N ALA A 35 -6.88 1.75 0.00
CA ALA A 35 -6.36 3.09 0.30
C ALA A 35 -5.31 3.53 -0.74
N LEU A 36 -4.40 2.63 -1.12
CA LEU A 36 -3.40 2.88 -2.15
C LEU A 36 -4.07 3.08 -3.52
N ALA A 37 -5.10 2.29 -3.87
CA ALA A 37 -5.87 2.51 -5.09
C ALA A 37 -6.44 3.94 -5.16
N CYS A 38 -7.01 4.40 -4.05
CA CYS A 38 -7.56 5.75 -3.94
C CYS A 38 -6.49 6.83 -4.07
N ALA A 39 -5.32 6.63 -3.45
CA ALA A 39 -4.23 7.60 -3.47
C ALA A 39 -3.52 7.67 -4.83
N LEU A 40 -3.35 6.54 -5.51
CA LEU A 40 -2.60 6.41 -6.75
C LEU A 40 -3.42 6.79 -7.99
N TYR A 41 -4.72 6.47 -7.99
CA TYR A 41 -5.52 6.56 -9.20
C TYR A 41 -6.57 7.68 -9.21
N ARG A 42 -6.49 8.63 -8.27
CA ARG A 42 -7.24 9.89 -8.34
C ARG A 42 -6.78 10.75 -9.53
N ALA A 43 -7.61 11.74 -9.91
CA ALA A 43 -7.32 12.62 -11.05
C ALA A 43 -5.96 13.34 -10.93
N GLN A 44 -5.57 13.66 -9.70
CA GLN A 44 -4.23 14.11 -9.34
C GLN A 44 -3.64 13.09 -8.36
N PRO A 45 -2.79 12.15 -8.83
CA PRO A 45 -2.15 11.15 -7.97
C PRO A 45 -1.46 11.78 -6.76
N ALA A 46 -1.35 11.00 -5.67
CA ALA A 46 -0.48 11.39 -4.57
C ALA A 46 0.94 11.65 -5.08
N GLN A 47 1.56 12.70 -4.57
CA GLN A 47 2.98 12.97 -4.78
C GLN A 47 3.82 12.49 -3.59
N LEU A 48 3.19 12.27 -2.42
CA LEU A 48 3.83 11.76 -1.21
C LEU A 48 2.91 10.73 -0.55
N LEU A 49 3.46 9.58 -0.17
CA LEU A 49 2.82 8.58 0.68
C LEU A 49 3.59 8.48 2.00
N LEU A 50 2.86 8.57 3.12
CA LEU A 50 3.38 8.26 4.45
C LEU A 50 2.70 6.98 4.92
N LEU A 51 3.49 5.97 5.23
CA LEU A 51 3.01 4.66 5.64
C LEU A 51 3.61 4.32 7.00
N ASP A 52 2.73 4.03 7.96
CA ASP A 52 3.10 3.55 9.27
C ASP A 52 2.70 2.07 9.39
N GLU A 53 3.69 1.22 9.64
CA GLU A 53 3.56 -0.24 9.73
C GLU A 53 2.70 -0.88 8.62
N PRO A 54 3.05 -0.65 7.33
CA PRO A 54 2.21 -1.08 6.20
C PRO A 54 2.12 -2.60 6.02
N THR A 55 3.03 -3.37 6.61
CA THR A 55 3.02 -4.84 6.55
C THR A 55 2.22 -5.48 7.69
N ASN A 56 1.71 -4.69 8.63
CA ASN A 56 1.00 -5.22 9.77
C ASN A 56 -0.33 -5.87 9.35
N HIS A 57 -0.63 -7.03 9.94
CA HIS A 57 -1.81 -7.84 9.61
C HIS A 57 -1.89 -8.32 8.14
N LEU A 58 -0.74 -8.38 7.44
CA LEU A 58 -0.63 -8.93 6.09
C LEU A 58 -0.11 -10.37 6.13
N ASP A 59 -0.63 -11.20 5.23
CA ASP A 59 0.04 -12.46 4.88
C ASP A 59 1.21 -12.18 3.92
N LEU A 60 2.05 -13.20 3.70
CA LEU A 60 3.26 -13.06 2.87
C LEU A 60 2.92 -12.59 1.44
N ALA A 61 1.88 -13.15 0.82
CA ALA A 61 1.47 -12.77 -0.54
C ALA A 61 1.01 -11.30 -0.61
N ALA A 62 0.35 -10.80 0.43
CA ALA A 62 -0.03 -9.40 0.53
C ALA A 62 1.18 -8.48 0.75
N VAL A 63 2.17 -8.92 1.54
CA VAL A 63 3.45 -8.20 1.73
C VAL A 63 4.21 -8.07 0.41
N GLU A 64 4.32 -9.15 -0.37
CA GLU A 64 4.98 -9.12 -1.69
C GLU A 64 4.26 -8.19 -2.68
N ALA A 65 2.92 -8.25 -2.69
CA ALA A 65 2.12 -7.39 -3.56
C ALA A 65 2.27 -5.90 -3.22
N ILE A 66 2.30 -5.54 -1.93
CA ILE A 66 2.49 -4.15 -1.54
C ILE A 66 3.92 -3.68 -1.79
N GLU A 67 4.91 -4.53 -1.57
CA GLU A 67 6.30 -4.22 -1.89
C GLU A 67 6.46 -3.88 -3.38
N ALA A 68 5.94 -4.73 -4.27
CA ALA A 68 5.97 -4.50 -5.71
C ALA A 68 5.30 -3.17 -6.11
N LEU A 69 4.16 -2.87 -5.49
CA LEU A 69 3.45 -1.62 -5.72
C LEU A 69 4.26 -0.40 -5.27
N LEU A 70 4.77 -0.41 -4.04
CA LEU A 70 5.53 0.71 -3.48
C LEU A 70 6.83 0.95 -4.24
N ARG A 71 7.49 -0.10 -4.75
CA ARG A 71 8.66 0.02 -5.62
C ARG A 71 8.36 0.64 -6.97
N SER A 72 7.14 0.47 -7.49
CA SER A 72 6.70 1.05 -8.76
C SER A 72 6.18 2.49 -8.64
N TYR A 73 6.00 2.98 -7.41
CA TYR A 73 5.43 4.29 -7.15
C TYR A 73 6.42 5.40 -7.53
N GLN A 74 5.99 6.32 -8.38
CA GLN A 74 6.84 7.39 -8.90
C GLN A 74 6.85 8.66 -8.03
N GLY A 75 6.08 8.68 -6.94
CA GLY A 75 6.09 9.78 -5.96
C GLY A 75 7.12 9.57 -4.85
N ALA A 76 7.16 10.51 -3.92
CA ALA A 76 7.95 10.38 -2.69
C ALA A 76 7.29 9.38 -1.73
N LEU A 77 8.10 8.54 -1.09
CA LEU A 77 7.64 7.52 -0.16
C LEU A 77 8.38 7.67 1.17
N ILE A 78 7.62 7.78 2.27
CA ILE A 78 8.13 7.71 3.64
C ILE A 78 7.46 6.50 4.29
N VAL A 79 8.28 5.58 4.81
CA VAL A 79 7.79 4.36 5.47
C VAL A 79 8.41 4.25 6.84
N ALA A 80 7.57 4.05 7.85
CA ALA A 80 7.95 3.59 9.17
C ALA A 80 7.60 2.11 9.30
N SER A 81 8.58 1.28 9.66
CA SER A 81 8.34 -0.14 9.96
C SER A 81 9.45 -0.70 10.84
N HIS A 82 9.10 -1.61 11.72
CA HIS A 82 10.05 -2.45 12.45
C HIS A 82 10.65 -3.59 11.61
N ASP A 83 10.09 -3.90 10.43
CA ASP A 83 10.61 -4.93 9.53
C ASP A 83 11.75 -4.38 8.66
N ALA A 84 12.99 -4.59 9.11
CA ALA A 84 14.18 -4.17 8.40
C ALA A 84 14.33 -4.83 7.01
N ALA A 85 13.87 -6.07 6.84
CA ALA A 85 13.98 -6.79 5.58
C ALA A 85 13.00 -6.21 4.55
N PHE A 86 11.79 -5.87 4.96
CA PHE A 86 10.84 -5.14 4.12
C PHE A 86 11.39 -3.79 3.66
N LEU A 87 11.91 -2.97 4.60
CA LEU A 87 12.51 -1.67 4.25
C LEU A 87 13.68 -1.81 3.27
N GLN A 88 14.53 -2.84 3.43
CA GLN A 88 15.62 -3.12 2.50
C GLN A 88 15.11 -3.48 1.11
N ARG A 89 14.09 -4.34 1.02
CA ARG A 89 13.52 -4.77 -0.26
C ARG A 89 12.84 -3.64 -1.03
N LEU A 90 12.34 -2.62 -0.34
CA LEU A 90 11.81 -1.40 -0.97
C LEU A 90 12.87 -0.58 -1.72
N GLY A 91 14.17 -0.74 -1.40
CA GLY A 91 15.24 0.01 -2.06
C GLY A 91 15.18 1.52 -1.82
N LEU A 92 14.80 1.93 -0.60
CA LEU A 92 14.68 3.34 -0.22
C LEU A 92 16.01 4.08 -0.35
N GLN A 93 15.97 5.35 -0.78
CA GLN A 93 17.19 6.14 -0.97
C GLN A 93 17.87 6.51 0.35
N GLN A 94 17.08 6.67 1.41
CA GLN A 94 17.55 7.05 2.74
C GLN A 94 16.83 6.24 3.81
N ARG A 95 17.58 5.91 4.86
CA ARG A 95 17.06 5.29 6.08
C ARG A 95 17.43 6.18 7.25
N LEU A 96 16.41 6.57 8.01
CA LEU A 96 16.57 7.29 9.26
C LEU A 96 16.35 6.30 10.39
N GLU A 97 17.25 6.31 11.36
CA GLU A 97 17.09 5.55 12.59
C GLU A 97 16.72 6.53 13.69
N THR A 98 15.59 6.29 14.35
CA THR A 98 15.26 7.04 15.56
C THR A 98 16.21 6.53 16.64
N ALA A 99 16.98 7.42 17.26
CA ALA A 99 17.71 7.08 18.48
C ALA A 99 16.70 6.48 19.46
N GLN A 100 16.92 5.22 19.86
CA GLN A 100 16.08 4.59 20.89
C GLN A 100 16.14 5.46 22.14
N PRO A 101 14.99 5.84 22.74
CA PRO A 101 14.98 6.56 24.01
C PRO A 101 15.57 5.73 25.15
#